data_AF-A0A8H6N9A2-F1
#
_entry.id   AF-A0A8H6N9A2-F1
#
_cell.length_a   1.000
_cell.length_b   1.000
_cell.length_c   1.000
_cell.angle_alpha   90.00
_cell.angle_beta   90.00
_cell.angle_gamma   90.00
#
_symmetry.space_group_name_H-M   'P 1'
#
loop_
_entity.id
_entity.type
_entity.pdbx_description
1 polymer ?
#
loop_
_entity_poly.entity_id
_entity_poly.type
_entity_poly.pdbx_seq_one_letter_code
_entity_poly.pdbx_strand_id
1 'polypeptide(L)'
;MSRLLLENSNKATNPETPADGKQASNPTIDLDIDTSQIIWSTPRKSVELKDQVAVYSSLQDVDKPTSRLLFKKITKAFDEKVSQLATAAIRIEGLEARLEAAKPRKRRKVKMSPNSKFADIEAIHKAQLESGDIEAVEVESDASSEPEIIQECIVCK
;
A
#
# COMPACT_ATOMS: atom_id res chain seq x y z
N MET A 1 -0.04 56.63 -14.98
CA MET A 1 -0.36 55.42 -15.77
C MET A 1 0.74 54.39 -15.52
N SER A 2 0.47 53.39 -14.68
CA SER A 2 1.44 52.35 -14.30
C SER A 2 1.44 51.19 -15.30
N ARG A 3 2.57 50.97 -15.99
CA ARG A 3 2.78 49.91 -17.00
C ARG A 3 3.56 48.70 -16.46
N LEU A 4 3.32 48.29 -15.21
CA LEU A 4 4.06 47.19 -14.58
C LEU A 4 3.15 46.20 -13.84
N LEU A 5 2.01 45.87 -14.44
CA LEU A 5 1.26 44.68 -14.06
C LEU A 5 1.29 43.72 -15.25
N LEU A 6 2.24 42.79 -15.22
CA LEU A 6 2.17 41.61 -16.06
C LEU A 6 1.19 40.67 -15.37
N GLU A 7 -0.05 40.65 -15.85
CA GLU A 7 -1.08 39.75 -15.34
C GLU A 7 -0.62 38.31 -15.52
N ASN A 8 -0.59 37.58 -14.40
CA ASN A 8 -0.15 36.19 -14.35
C ASN A 8 -1.25 35.31 -14.97
N SER A 9 -1.08 34.89 -16.22
CA SER A 9 -2.08 34.16 -17.00
C SER A 9 -2.16 32.66 -16.66
N ASN A 10 -2.26 32.35 -15.37
CA ASN A 10 -2.60 31.01 -14.90
C ASN A 10 -4.10 30.94 -14.60
N LYS A 11 -4.94 31.19 -15.61
CA LYS A 11 -6.37 30.96 -15.48
C LYS A 11 -6.63 29.49 -15.80
N ALA A 12 -6.99 28.71 -14.78
CA ALA A 12 -7.54 27.37 -14.98
C ALA A 12 -8.87 27.51 -15.72
N THR A 13 -8.85 27.33 -17.03
CA THR A 13 -10.06 27.07 -17.81
C THR A 13 -10.52 25.66 -17.47
N ASN A 14 -11.56 25.56 -16.65
CA ASN A 14 -12.35 24.34 -16.55
C ASN A 14 -12.94 24.07 -17.95
N PRO A 15 -12.73 22.88 -18.55
CA PRO A 15 -13.45 22.53 -19.76
C PRO A 15 -14.90 22.21 -19.39
N GLU A 16 -15.82 23.05 -19.85
CA GLU A 16 -17.20 22.64 -20.01
C GLU A 16 -17.26 21.51 -21.04
N THR A 17 -17.95 20.43 -20.66
CA THR A 17 -18.18 19.24 -21.47
C THR A 17 -18.97 19.58 -22.74
N PRO A 18 -18.52 19.10 -23.91
CA PRO A 18 -19.42 18.50 -24.88
C PRO A 18 -19.08 17.01 -24.98
N ALA A 19 -20.11 16.18 -24.87
CA ALA A 19 -20.04 14.77 -25.16
C ALA A 19 -19.69 14.57 -26.63
N ASP A 20 -18.48 14.07 -26.91
CA ASP A 20 -18.20 13.22 -28.05
C ASP A 20 -16.97 12.37 -27.74
N GLY A 21 -17.18 11.06 -27.72
CA GLY A 21 -16.17 10.07 -27.39
C GLY A 21 -15.08 10.03 -28.45
N LYS A 22 -13.94 10.67 -28.16
CA LYS A 22 -12.66 10.36 -28.81
C LYS A 22 -11.65 10.08 -27.70
N GLN A 23 -11.20 8.83 -27.66
CA GLN A 23 -10.12 8.40 -26.78
C GLN A 23 -8.92 9.31 -27.02
N ALA A 24 -8.49 10.02 -25.98
CA ALA A 24 -7.21 10.69 -25.98
C ALA A 24 -6.14 9.60 -26.01
N SER A 25 -5.69 9.23 -27.21
CA SER A 25 -4.43 8.56 -27.37
C SER A 25 -3.37 9.50 -26.80
N ASN A 26 -2.75 9.08 -25.70
CA ASN A 26 -1.55 9.74 -25.20
C ASN A 26 -0.62 10.02 -26.39
N PRO A 27 -0.06 11.24 -26.55
CA PRO A 27 1.00 11.42 -27.53
C PRO A 27 2.14 10.51 -27.10
N THR A 28 2.30 9.37 -27.78
CA THR A 28 3.51 8.57 -27.71
C THR A 28 4.61 9.48 -28.23
N ILE A 29 5.38 10.05 -27.31
CA ILE A 29 6.62 10.73 -27.66
C ILE A 29 7.59 9.60 -27.99
N ASP A 30 7.66 9.23 -29.27
CA ASP A 30 8.74 8.38 -29.80
C ASP A 30 10.03 9.20 -29.69
N LEU A 31 10.68 9.10 -28.52
CA LEU A 31 12.00 9.64 -28.31
C LEU A 31 12.98 8.65 -28.96
N ASP A 32 13.49 9.00 -30.14
CA ASP A 32 14.60 8.28 -30.77
C ASP A 32 15.85 8.41 -29.87
N ILE A 33 16.00 7.47 -28.93
CA ILE A 33 17.09 7.39 -27.94
C ILE A 33 18.47 7.37 -28.65
N ASP A 34 18.53 6.82 -29.85
CA ASP A 34 19.74 6.68 -30.68
C ASP A 34 20.34 8.01 -31.16
N THR A 35 19.63 9.14 -31.00
CA THR A 35 20.14 10.47 -31.37
C THR A 35 20.83 11.20 -30.21
N SER A 36 20.76 10.65 -28.99
CA SER A 36 21.30 11.32 -27.80
C SER A 36 22.80 11.01 -27.61
N GLN A 37 23.61 12.06 -27.50
CA GLN A 37 25.05 11.96 -27.21
C GLN A 37 25.33 11.45 -25.77
N ILE A 38 24.28 11.32 -24.95
CA ILE A 38 24.31 10.97 -23.54
C ILE A 38 23.40 9.78 -23.31
N ILE A 39 23.92 8.71 -22.68
CA ILE A 39 23.10 7.57 -22.25
C ILE A 39 22.25 8.03 -21.06
N TRP A 40 20.98 8.33 -21.32
CA TRP A 40 20.04 8.73 -20.27
C TRP A 40 19.51 7.48 -19.54
N SER A 41 19.77 7.41 -18.24
CA SER A 41 19.18 6.41 -17.34
C SER A 41 18.27 7.10 -16.33
N THR A 42 17.17 6.47 -15.93
CA THR A 42 16.27 7.04 -14.90
C THR A 42 17.00 7.12 -13.56
N PRO A 43 17.27 8.32 -13.02
CA PRO A 43 18.03 8.45 -11.79
C PRO A 43 17.21 7.91 -10.61
N ARG A 44 17.81 7.01 -9.84
CA ARG A 44 17.22 6.46 -8.61
C ARG A 44 17.58 7.28 -7.38
N LYS A 45 18.73 7.96 -7.45
CA LYS A 45 19.27 8.80 -6.37
C LYS A 45 19.49 10.22 -6.86
N SER A 46 19.42 11.19 -5.94
CA SER A 46 19.68 12.59 -6.27
C SER A 46 21.13 12.84 -6.70
N VAL A 47 22.07 11.98 -6.27
CA VAL A 47 23.46 11.99 -6.71
C VAL A 47 23.57 11.63 -8.18
N GLU A 48 22.92 10.55 -8.62
CA GLU A 48 22.93 10.11 -10.02
C GLU A 48 22.37 11.19 -10.96
N LEU A 49 21.34 11.91 -10.53
CA LEU A 49 20.80 13.05 -11.26
C LEU A 49 21.86 14.16 -11.41
N LYS A 50 22.57 14.51 -10.33
CA LYS A 50 23.62 15.54 -10.36
C LYS A 50 24.79 15.14 -11.25
N ASP A 51 25.17 13.87 -11.23
CA ASP A 51 26.23 13.33 -12.07
C ASP A 51 25.85 13.42 -13.56
N GLN A 52 24.61 13.05 -13.91
CA GLN A 52 24.09 13.20 -15.27
C GLN A 52 24.05 14.67 -15.73
N VAL A 53 23.65 15.59 -14.84
CA VAL A 53 23.67 17.03 -15.12
C VAL A 53 25.09 17.53 -15.34
N ALA A 54 26.06 17.08 -14.54
CA ALA A 54 27.46 17.44 -14.72
C ALA A 54 28.02 16.96 -16.06
N VAL A 55 27.71 15.72 -16.46
CA VAL A 55 28.07 15.18 -17.78
C VAL A 55 27.44 16.02 -18.89
N TYR A 56 26.14 16.30 -18.80
CA TYR A 56 25.45 17.15 -19.79
C TYR A 56 26.08 18.53 -19.91
N SER A 57 26.36 19.19 -18.79
CA SER A 57 26.99 20.51 -18.75
C SER A 57 28.41 20.51 -19.32
N SER A 58 29.14 19.40 -19.22
CA SER A 58 30.48 19.27 -19.82
C SER A 58 30.46 19.06 -21.34
N LEU A 59 29.37 18.50 -21.88
CA LEU A 59 29.21 18.22 -23.32
C LEU A 59 28.61 19.40 -24.09
N GLN A 60 27.73 20.17 -23.45
CA GLN A 60 27.32 21.47 -23.97
C GLN A 60 28.34 22.51 -23.53
N ASP A 61 29.36 22.78 -24.35
CA ASP A 61 30.39 23.83 -24.18
C ASP A 61 29.83 25.26 -23.90
N VAL A 62 28.52 25.44 -23.81
CA VAL A 62 27.82 26.69 -23.52
C VAL A 62 26.96 26.51 -22.26
N ASP A 63 27.41 27.05 -21.13
CA ASP A 63 26.59 27.20 -19.91
C ASP A 63 25.47 28.22 -20.17
N LYS A 64 24.36 27.75 -20.74
CA LYS A 64 23.18 28.58 -20.97
C LYS A 64 22.49 28.81 -19.62
N PRO A 65 22.23 30.07 -19.22
CA PRO A 65 21.57 30.36 -17.93
C PRO A 65 20.20 29.67 -17.78
N THR A 66 19.53 29.38 -18.90
CA THR A 66 18.28 28.63 -18.96
C THR A 66 18.45 27.15 -18.63
N SER A 67 19.48 26.46 -19.15
CA SER A 67 19.72 25.04 -18.86
C SER A 67 20.08 24.85 -17.39
N ARG A 68 20.95 25.70 -16.84
CA ARG A 68 21.28 25.70 -15.41
C ARG A 68 20.05 25.89 -14.52
N LEU A 69 19.14 26.80 -14.89
CA LEU A 69 17.90 27.02 -14.14
C LEU A 69 16.98 25.79 -14.23
N LEU A 70 16.85 25.18 -15.41
CA LEU A 70 16.07 23.97 -15.61
C LEU A 70 16.59 22.82 -14.73
N PHE A 71 17.90 22.55 -14.76
CA PHE A 71 18.48 21.49 -13.94
C PHE A 71 18.34 21.77 -12.44
N LYS A 72 18.51 23.02 -11.98
CA LYS A 72 18.24 23.39 -10.59
C LYS A 72 16.79 23.13 -10.17
N LYS A 73 15.82 23.39 -11.06
CA LYS A 73 14.41 23.10 -10.80
C LYS A 73 14.15 21.60 -10.74
N ILE A 74 14.72 20.84 -11.66
CA ILE A 74 14.59 19.39 -11.73
C ILE A 74 15.20 18.75 -10.47
N THR A 75 16.41 19.12 -10.07
CA THR A 75 17.05 18.60 -8.85
C THR A 75 16.22 18.91 -7.61
N LYS A 76 15.69 20.14 -7.50
CA LYS A 76 14.86 20.53 -6.36
C LYS A 76 13.55 19.73 -6.31
N ALA A 77 12.86 19.61 -7.44
CA ALA A 77 11.61 18.85 -7.52
C ALA A 77 11.84 17.36 -7.22
N PHE A 78 12.98 16.79 -7.67
CA PHE A 78 13.36 15.43 -7.35
C PHE A 78 13.58 15.24 -5.85
N ASP A 79 14.35 16.12 -5.21
CA ASP A 79 14.61 16.07 -3.76
C ASP A 79 13.31 16.20 -2.94
N GLU A 80 12.39 17.08 -3.36
CA GLU A 80 11.05 17.19 -2.76
C GLU A 80 10.26 15.88 -2.85
N LYS A 81 10.32 15.19 -4.01
CA LYS A 81 9.64 13.90 -4.21
C LYS A 81 10.26 12.78 -3.39
N VAL A 82 11.59 12.72 -3.31
CA VAL A 82 12.31 11.76 -2.47
C VAL A 82 11.94 11.97 -1.00
N SER A 83 11.89 13.22 -0.54
CA SER A 83 11.45 13.54 0.82
C SER A 83 9.99 13.13 1.06
N GLN A 84 9.07 13.39 0.12
CA GLN A 84 7.68 12.97 0.23
C GLN A 84 7.57 11.44 0.34
N LEU A 85 8.29 10.70 -0.52
CA LEU A 85 8.33 9.24 -0.49
C LEU A 85 8.85 8.73 0.85
N ALA A 86 9.98 9.27 1.34
CA ALA A 86 10.54 8.88 2.64
C ALA A 86 9.54 9.11 3.79
N THR A 87 8.87 10.27 3.82
CA THR A 87 7.85 10.54 4.85
C THR A 87 6.64 9.61 4.75
N ALA A 88 6.23 9.24 3.53
CA ALA A 88 5.14 8.30 3.31
C ALA A 88 5.52 6.89 3.78
N ALA A 89 6.73 6.43 3.47
CA ALA A 89 7.25 5.14 3.93
C ALA A 89 7.24 5.04 5.45
N ILE A 90 7.76 6.06 6.16
CA ILE A 90 7.75 6.10 7.63
C ILE A 90 6.32 6.07 8.19
N ARG A 91 5.38 6.77 7.54
CA ARG A 91 3.97 6.74 7.96
C ARG A 91 3.33 5.37 7.75
N ILE A 92 3.61 4.71 6.62
CA ILE A 92 3.11 3.37 6.32
C ILE A 92 3.62 2.40 7.39
N GLU A 93 4.93 2.37 7.64
CA GLU A 93 5.53 1.52 8.67
C GLU A 93 4.91 1.78 10.05
N GLY A 94 4.71 3.05 10.42
CA GLY A 94 4.05 3.41 11.67
C GLY A 94 2.58 2.98 11.76
N LEU A 95 1.86 2.95 10.65
CA LEU A 95 0.47 2.46 10.58
C LEU A 95 0.42 0.94 10.60
N GLU A 96 1.32 0.27 9.90
CA GLU A 96 1.45 -1.19 9.89
C GLU A 96 1.76 -1.70 11.29
N ALA A 97 2.71 -1.09 12.00
CA ALA A 97 3.01 -1.43 13.39
C ALA A 97 1.79 -1.26 14.32
N ARG A 98 0.96 -0.22 14.11
CA ARG A 98 -0.29 -0.04 14.88
C ARG A 98 -1.34 -1.10 14.54
N LEU A 99 -1.46 -1.48 13.27
CA LEU A 99 -2.35 -2.57 12.86
C LEU A 99 -1.91 -3.90 13.44
N GLU A 100 -0.62 -4.20 13.44
CA GLU A 100 -0.07 -5.39 14.07
C GLU A 100 -0.31 -5.41 15.58
N ALA A 101 -0.12 -4.26 16.26
CA ALA A 101 -0.40 -4.14 17.69
C ALA A 101 -1.91 -4.27 18.01
N ALA A 102 -2.78 -3.76 17.14
CA ALA A 102 -4.24 -3.86 17.29
C ALA A 102 -4.77 -5.26 16.92
N LYS A 103 -4.03 -6.03 16.12
CA LYS A 103 -4.43 -7.37 15.69
C LYS A 103 -4.51 -8.29 16.91
N PRO A 104 -5.69 -8.89 17.18
CA PRO A 104 -5.85 -9.76 18.34
C PRO A 104 -4.96 -11.01 18.16
N ARG A 105 -3.99 -11.21 19.04
CA ARG A 105 -3.10 -12.39 19.02
C ARG A 105 -3.87 -13.70 19.24
N LYS A 106 -5.03 -13.64 19.91
CA LYS A 106 -5.93 -14.77 20.16
C LYS A 106 -7.36 -14.38 19.83
N ARG A 107 -8.18 -15.34 19.37
CA ARG A 107 -9.60 -15.11 19.10
C ARG A 107 -10.30 -14.65 20.38
N ARG A 108 -11.06 -13.56 20.32
CA ARG A 108 -11.84 -13.07 21.47
C ARG A 108 -13.00 -14.02 21.73
N LYS A 109 -13.21 -14.43 22.99
CA LYS A 109 -14.41 -15.20 23.38
C LYS A 109 -15.65 -14.37 23.03
N VAL A 110 -16.63 -15.02 22.39
CA VAL A 110 -17.90 -14.38 22.02
C VAL A 110 -18.60 -13.96 23.31
N LYS A 111 -19.06 -12.71 23.38
CA LYS A 111 -19.91 -12.27 24.48
C LYS A 111 -21.27 -12.94 24.29
N MET A 112 -21.58 -13.89 25.15
CA MET A 112 -22.85 -14.62 25.11
C MET A 112 -23.98 -13.65 25.47
N SER A 113 -25.10 -13.75 24.75
CA SER A 113 -26.28 -12.93 25.05
C SER A 113 -26.93 -13.39 26.37
N PRO A 114 -27.71 -12.55 27.05
CA PRO A 114 -28.44 -12.96 28.25
C PRO A 114 -29.41 -14.13 28.01
N ASN A 115 -29.75 -14.44 26.75
CA ASN A 115 -30.44 -15.68 26.40
C ASN A 115 -29.42 -16.82 26.17
N SER A 116 -28.79 -17.23 27.27
CA SER A 116 -27.63 -18.14 27.29
C SER A 116 -27.98 -19.62 27.43
N LYS A 117 -29.25 -20.02 27.33
CA LYS A 117 -29.69 -21.39 27.67
C LYS A 117 -28.94 -22.50 26.90
N PHE A 118 -28.40 -22.20 25.73
CA PHE A 118 -27.68 -23.15 24.86
C PHE A 118 -26.27 -22.67 24.50
N ALA A 119 -25.73 -21.76 25.29
CA ALA A 119 -24.40 -21.18 25.10
C ALA A 119 -23.26 -22.19 25.34
N ASP A 120 -23.42 -22.99 26.40
CA ASP A 120 -22.45 -23.98 26.83
C ASP A 120 -22.92 -25.37 26.44
N ILE A 121 -21.97 -26.22 26.02
CA ILE A 121 -22.24 -27.59 25.56
C ILE A 121 -22.92 -28.42 26.67
N GLU A 122 -22.54 -28.20 27.93
CA GLU A 122 -23.18 -28.83 29.09
C GLU A 122 -24.65 -28.43 29.24
N ALA A 123 -24.98 -27.17 28.96
CA ALA A 123 -26.36 -26.68 29.02
C ALA A 123 -27.21 -27.28 27.90
N ILE A 124 -26.63 -27.50 26.71
CA ILE A 124 -27.27 -28.23 25.61
C ILE A 124 -27.55 -29.68 26.04
N HIS A 125 -26.53 -30.37 26.59
CA HIS A 125 -26.66 -31.76 27.04
C HIS A 125 -27.74 -31.92 28.10
N LYS A 126 -27.78 -31.00 29.07
CA LYS A 126 -28.79 -30.98 30.13
C LYS A 126 -30.19 -30.72 29.57
N ALA A 127 -30.33 -29.79 28.64
CA ALA A 127 -31.62 -29.51 28.01
C ALA A 127 -32.12 -30.69 27.15
N GLN A 128 -31.22 -31.42 26.50
CA GLN A 128 -31.55 -32.64 25.75
C GLN A 128 -32.00 -33.78 26.67
N LEU A 129 -31.35 -33.95 27.83
CA LEU A 129 -31.77 -34.88 28.89
C LEU A 129 -33.15 -34.49 29.46
N GLU A 130 -33.38 -33.20 29.73
CA GLU A 130 -34.66 -32.69 30.23
C GLU A 130 -35.80 -32.80 29.19
N SER A 131 -35.48 -32.71 27.89
CA SER A 131 -36.46 -32.83 26.80
C SER A 131 -36.74 -34.29 26.39
N GLY A 132 -35.96 -35.25 26.91
CA GLY A 132 -36.10 -36.67 26.61
C GLY A 132 -35.55 -37.09 25.23
N ASP A 133 -34.76 -36.24 24.58
CA ASP A 133 -34.15 -36.53 23.27
C ASP A 133 -32.93 -37.46 23.40
N ILE A 134 -32.32 -37.53 24.58
CA ILE A 134 -31.17 -38.39 24.92
C ILE A 134 -31.45 -39.04 26.28
N GLU A 135 -31.30 -40.36 26.40
CA GLU A 135 -31.37 -41.06 27.69
C GLU A 135 -30.04 -40.94 28.45
N ALA A 136 -30.09 -40.77 29.76
CA ALA A 136 -28.90 -40.66 30.61
C ALA A 136 -28.10 -41.97 30.56
N VAL A 137 -27.04 -42.02 29.76
CA VAL A 137 -26.06 -43.10 29.84
C VAL A 137 -25.23 -42.85 31.10
N GLU A 138 -25.47 -43.66 32.14
CA GLU A 138 -24.55 -43.82 33.25
C GLU A 138 -23.23 -44.39 32.68
N VAL A 139 -22.25 -43.52 32.43
CA VAL A 139 -20.88 -43.97 32.21
C VAL A 139 -20.30 -44.21 33.59
N GLU A 140 -20.44 -45.46 34.04
CA GLU A 140 -19.63 -46.02 35.10
C GLU A 140 -18.17 -45.66 34.85
N SER A 141 -17.56 -45.07 35.86
CA SER A 141 -16.15 -44.76 35.91
C SER A 141 -15.34 -46.07 35.78
N ASP A 142 -14.86 -46.37 34.58
CA ASP A 142 -13.81 -47.35 34.40
C ASP A 142 -12.79 -46.89 33.35
N ALA A 143 -11.53 -47.05 33.72
CA ALA A 143 -10.29 -46.88 32.96
C ALA A 143 -10.01 -45.53 32.27
N SER A 144 -8.98 -44.86 32.81
CA SER A 144 -8.04 -44.01 32.07
C SER A 144 -7.64 -44.62 30.72
N SER A 145 -8.23 -44.15 29.63
CA SER A 145 -7.68 -44.33 28.28
C SER A 145 -7.21 -42.98 27.75
N GLU A 146 -5.89 -42.81 27.68
CA GLU A 146 -5.24 -41.75 26.90
C GLU A 146 -5.70 -41.85 25.43
N PRO A 147 -6.01 -40.74 24.74
CA PRO A 147 -6.21 -40.81 23.31
C PRO A 147 -4.85 -41.05 22.64
N GLU A 148 -4.61 -42.27 22.15
CA GLU A 148 -3.51 -42.55 21.22
C GLU A 148 -3.69 -41.69 19.97
N ILE A 149 -2.89 -40.63 19.86
CA ILE A 149 -2.81 -39.80 18.68
C ILE A 149 -2.11 -40.62 17.59
N ILE A 150 -2.90 -41.27 16.73
CA ILE A 150 -2.39 -41.80 15.47
C ILE A 150 -2.02 -40.59 14.61
N GLN A 151 -0.74 -40.21 14.61
CA GLN A 151 -0.20 -39.25 13.66
C GLN A 151 -0.12 -39.91 12.27
N GLU A 152 -1.18 -39.79 11.49
CA GLU A 152 -1.10 -40.00 10.05
C GLU A 152 -0.42 -38.79 9.42
N CYS A 153 0.89 -38.90 9.19
CA CYS A 153 1.69 -37.86 8.55
C CYS A 153 1.24 -37.68 7.09
N ILE A 154 0.65 -36.53 6.77
CA ILE A 154 0.41 -36.12 5.39
C ILE A 154 1.77 -35.86 4.73
N VAL A 155 2.15 -36.73 3.79
CA VAL A 155 3.29 -36.50 2.89
C VAL A 155 2.86 -35.50 1.83
N CYS A 156 3.35 -34.27 1.93
CA CYS A 156 3.26 -33.31 0.83
C CYS A 156 4.28 -33.70 -0.25
N LYS A 157 3.77 -33.99 -1.44
CA LYS A 157 4.55 -34.09 -2.69
C LYS A 157 4.90 -32.71 -3.22
#